data_AF-A0A2E0I0E4-F1
#
_entry.id   AF-A0A2E0I0E4-F1
#
_cell.length_a   1.000
_cell.length_b   1.000
_cell.length_c   1.000
_cell.angle_alpha   90.00
_cell.angle_beta   90.00
_cell.angle_gamma   90.00
#
_symmetry.space_group_name_H-M   'P 1'
#
loop_
_entity.id
_entity.type
_entity.pdbx_description
1 polymer ?
#
loop_
_entity_poly.entity_id
_entity_poly.type
_entity_poly.pdbx_seq_one_letter_code
_entity_poly.pdbx_strand_id
1 'polypeptide(L)' 'MSEKITLELSVYQAAAVRQSLFTDTKGYTYDPTCCPQRVIDIRQAIVSLDEQIEEALKEE' A
#
# COMPACT_ATOMS: atom_id res chain seq x y z
N MET A 1 0.39 20.93 -3.44
CA MET A 1 0.51 19.88 -4.47
C MET A 1 1.63 18.97 -3.99
N SER A 2 1.34 17.75 -3.54
CA SER A 2 2.41 16.81 -3.17
C SER A 2 3.02 16.26 -4.45
N GLU A 3 4.33 16.38 -4.61
CA GLU A 3 5.05 15.75 -5.70
C GLU A 3 4.84 14.23 -5.64
N LYS A 4 4.56 13.61 -6.79
CA LYS A 4 4.36 12.16 -6.89
C LYS A 4 5.66 11.51 -7.34
N ILE A 5 6.03 10.42 -6.67
CA ILE A 5 7.14 9.55 -7.06
C ILE A 5 6.52 8.26 -7.61
N THR A 6 6.91 7.87 -8.82
CA THR A 6 6.44 6.65 -9.49
C THR A 6 7.47 5.53 -9.33
N LEU A 7 7.01 4.32 -9.02
CA LEU A 7 7.82 3.11 -8.93
C LEU A 7 7.22 2.04 -9.83
N GLU A 8 8.03 1.47 -10.72
CA GLU A 8 7.64 0.36 -11.59
C GLU A 8 8.05 -0.96 -10.93
N LEU A 9 7.09 -1.88 -10.75
CA LEU A 9 7.27 -3.16 -10.08
C LEU A 9 6.61 -4.27 -10.91
N SER A 10 7.20 -5.47 -10.93
CA SER A 10 6.47 -6.65 -11.39
C SER A 10 5.36 -7.03 -10.41
N VAL A 11 4.35 -7.79 -10.85
CA VAL A 11 3.24 -8.25 -9.99
C VAL A 11 3.75 -8.94 -8.72
N TYR A 12 4.79 -9.77 -8.85
CA TYR A 12 5.42 -10.45 -7.70
C TYR A 12 6.10 -9.48 -6.74
N GLN A 13 6.80 -8.47 -7.27
CA GLN A 13 7.43 -7.44 -6.44
C GLN A 13 6.38 -6.59 -5.73
N ALA A 14 5.32 -6.19 -6.43
CA ALA A 14 4.22 -5.43 -5.86
C ALA A 14 3.55 -6.19 -4.71
N ALA A 15 3.28 -7.50 -4.89
CA ALA A 15 2.71 -8.35 -3.84
C ALA A 15 3.65 -8.45 -2.61
N ALA A 16 4.95 -8.59 -2.83
CA ALA A 16 5.94 -8.64 -1.74
C ALA A 16 6.02 -7.31 -0.97
N VAL A 17 6.07 -6.17 -1.68
CA VAL A 17 6.09 -4.84 -1.07
C VAL A 17 4.80 -4.60 -0.27
N ARG A 18 3.64 -4.91 -0.85
CA ARG A 18 2.34 -4.82 -0.18
C ARG A 18 2.31 -5.62 1.13
N GLN A 19 2.83 -6.84 1.15
CA GLN A 19 2.93 -7.64 2.38
C GLN A 19 3.88 -7.04 3.44
N SER A 20 5.00 -6.46 3.01
CA SER A 20 5.94 -5.77 3.90
C SER A 20 5.28 -4.56 4.55
N LEU A 21 4.59 -3.74 3.76
CA LEU A 21 3.82 -2.59 4.24
C LEU A 21 2.73 -3.01 5.22
N PHE A 22 1.98 -4.08 4.91
CA PHE A 22 0.95 -4.58 5.82
C PHE A 22 1.52 -4.95 7.18
N THR A 23 2.71 -5.57 7.19
CA THR A 23 3.41 -5.96 8.41
C THR A 23 3.82 -4.75 9.27
N ASP A 24 4.29 -3.65 8.67
CA ASP A 24 4.64 -2.41 9.40
C ASP A 24 3.43 -1.83 10.16
N THR A 25 2.22 -1.99 9.60
CA THR A 25 1.01 -1.38 10.17
C THR A 25 0.30 -2.21 11.24
N LYS A 26 0.74 -3.46 11.51
CA LYS A 26 0.03 -4.41 12.41
C LYS A 26 -0.08 -3.97 13.86
N GLY A 27 0.85 -3.13 14.36
CA GLY A 27 0.86 -2.65 15.74
C GLY A 27 0.02 -1.40 15.98
N TYR A 28 -0.62 -0.85 14.95
CA TYR A 28 -1.29 0.44 15.01
C TYR A 28 -2.81 0.32 15.07
N THR A 29 -3.41 1.19 15.88
CA THR A 29 -4.86 1.35 15.95
C THR A 29 -5.47 1.74 14.59
N TYR A 30 -6.74 1.41 14.42
CA TYR A 30 -7.55 1.85 13.27
C TYR A 30 -8.25 3.19 13.53
N ASP A 31 -8.24 3.68 14.77
CA ASP A 31 -8.80 4.98 15.09
C ASP A 31 -7.93 6.11 14.50
N PRO A 32 -8.47 6.92 13.56
CA PRO A 32 -7.71 7.96 12.88
C PRO A 32 -7.29 9.11 13.81
N THR A 33 -7.90 9.26 14.98
CA THR A 33 -7.56 10.34 15.93
C THR A 33 -6.26 10.10 16.68
N CYS A 34 -5.84 8.83 16.79
CA CYS A 34 -4.65 8.43 17.53
C CYS A 34 -3.68 7.56 16.70
N CYS A 35 -3.97 7.35 15.41
CA CYS A 35 -3.06 6.68 14.49
C CYS A 35 -2.12 7.71 13.82
N PRO A 36 -0.78 7.47 13.80
CA PRO A 36 0.14 8.36 13.11
C PRO A 36 -0.18 8.47 11.61
N GLN A 37 -0.08 9.68 11.05
CA GLN A 37 -0.38 9.94 9.63
C GLN A 37 0.38 9.01 8.68
N ARG A 38 1.67 8.73 8.97
CA ARG A 38 2.50 7.80 8.18
C ARG A 38 1.85 6.43 7.97
N VAL A 39 1.11 5.93 8.96
CA VAL A 39 0.48 4.60 8.93
C VAL A 39 -0.79 4.65 8.08
N ILE A 40 -1.53 5.75 8.15
CA ILE A 40 -2.68 6.02 7.28
C ILE A 40 -2.21 6.07 5.82
N ASP A 41 -1.12 6.79 5.54
CA ASP A 41 -0.55 6.90 4.20
C ASP A 41 -0.05 5.55 3.68
N ILE A 42 0.61 4.74 4.52
CA ILE A 42 1.00 3.36 4.17
C ILE A 42 -0.23 2.50 3.86
N ARG A 43 -1.31 2.61 4.63
CA ARG A 43 -2.56 1.87 4.37
C ARG A 43 -3.19 2.26 3.04
N GLN A 44 -3.14 3.55 2.67
CA GLN A 44 -3.59 4.01 1.35
C GLN A 44 -2.70 3.46 0.23
N ALA A 45 -1.38 3.41 0.43
CA ALA A 45 -0.46 2.80 -0.52
C ALA A 45 -0.74 1.28 -0.70
N ILE A 46 -1.07 0.56 0.38
CA ILE A 46 -1.47 -0.85 0.33
C ILE A 46 -2.73 -1.01 -0.54
N VAL A 47 -3.75 -0.20 -0.34
CA VAL A 47 -4.99 -0.24 -1.14
C VAL A 47 -4.68 -0.01 -2.62
N SER A 48 -3.87 1.00 -2.93
CA SER A 48 -3.50 1.30 -4.32
C SER A 48 -2.70 0.17 -4.98
N LEU A 49 -1.80 -0.49 -4.24
CA LEU A 49 -1.08 -1.66 -4.72
C LEU A 49 -2.01 -2.85 -4.94
N ASP A 50 -2.97 -3.08 -4.04
CA ASP A 50 -3.95 -4.17 -4.18
C ASP A 50 -4.84 -3.98 -5.41
N GLU A 51 -5.32 -2.77 -5.66
CA GLU A 51 -6.09 -2.42 -6.86
C GLU A 51 -5.29 -2.66 -8.15
N GLN A 52 -4.03 -2.20 -8.21
CA GLN A 52 -3.17 -2.38 -9.39
C GLN A 52 -2.81 -3.86 -9.64
N ILE A 53 -2.59 -4.63 -8.58
CA ILE A 53 -2.34 -6.08 -8.71
C ILE A 53 -3.60 -6.80 -9.21
N GLU A 54 -4.77 -6.47 -8.67
CA GLU A 54 -6.03 -7.06 -9.10
C GLU A 54 -6.35 -6.73 -10.56
N GLU A 55 -6.10 -5.49 -10.99
CA GLU A 55 -6.25 -5.07 -12.39
C GLU A 55 -5.31 -5.85 -13.30
N ALA A 56 -4.02 -5.93 -12.96
CA ALA A 56 -3.03 -6.67 -13.76
C ALA A 56 -3.36 -8.16 -13.91
N LEU A 57 -3.99 -8.78 -12.91
CA LEU A 57 -4.37 -10.20 -12.93
C LEU A 57 -5.70 -10.46 -13.65
N LYS A 58 -6.55 -9.45 -13.85
CA LYS A 58 -7.79 -9.58 -14.64
C LYS A 58 -7.54 -9.57 -16.15
N GLU A 59 -6.39 -9.04 -16.56
CA GLU A 59 -6.00 -8.93 -17.97
C GLU A 59 -5.24 -10.17 -18.48
N GLU A 60 -4.95 -11.15 -17.61
CA GLU A 60 -4.44 -12.50 -17.96
C GLU A 60 -5.57 -13.50 -18.22
#